data_AF-A0A0A7GFW8-F1
#
_entry.id   AF-A0A0A7GFW8-F1
#
_cell.length_a   1.000
_cell.length_b   1.000
_cell.length_c   1.000
_cell.angle_alpha   90.00
_cell.angle_beta   90.00
_cell.angle_gamma   90.00
#
_symmetry.space_group_name_H-M   'P 1'
#
loop_
_entity.id
_entity.type
_entity.pdbx_description
1 polymer ?
#
loop_
_entity_poly.entity_id
_entity_poly.type
_entity_poly.pdbx_seq_one_letter_code
_entity_poly.pdbx_strand_id
1 'polypeptide(L)' 'MAPSTRCLNCRHRFEVERGVDTAECPYCGTRWRISWMDPEQPKVQGKAE' A
#
# COMPACT_ATOMS: atom_id res chain seq x y z
N MET A 1 5.52 -6.01 -13.76
CA MET A 1 4.49 -5.04 -13.30
C MET A 1 4.86 -4.52 -11.92
N ALA A 2 4.80 -3.21 -11.68
CA ALA A 2 4.86 -2.70 -10.31
C ALA A 2 3.60 -3.13 -9.55
N PRO A 3 3.72 -3.53 -8.28
CA PRO A 3 2.56 -3.95 -7.51
C PRO A 3 1.76 -2.71 -7.07
N SER A 4 0.46 -2.75 -7.32
CA SER A 4 -0.45 -1.65 -6.95
C SER A 4 -1.41 -2.11 -5.86
N THR A 5 -1.68 -1.27 -4.88
CA THR A 5 -2.69 -1.53 -3.86
C THR A 5 -3.73 -0.41 -3.81
N ARG A 6 -4.90 -0.70 -3.24
CA ARG A 6 -5.98 0.28 -3.10
C ARG A 6 -5.97 0.86 -1.70
N CYS A 7 -5.91 2.18 -1.61
CA CYS A 7 -6.05 2.90 -0.36
C CYS A 7 -7.46 2.69 0.21
N LEU A 8 -7.58 2.31 1.49
CA LEU A 8 -8.87 2.11 2.15
C LEU A 8 -9.53 3.42 2.61
N ASN A 9 -8.83 4.56 2.53
CA ASN A 9 -9.36 5.87 2.89
C ASN A 9 -9.95 6.59 1.66
N CYS A 10 -9.12 6.92 0.67
CA CYS A 10 -9.56 7.65 -0.53
C CYS A 10 -10.02 6.74 -1.68
N ARG A 11 -9.88 5.41 -1.55
CA ARG A 11 -10.22 4.41 -2.58
C ARG A 11 -9.42 4.49 -3.88
N HIS A 12 -8.44 5.39 -3.99
CA HIS A 12 -7.48 5.42 -5.09
C HIS A 12 -6.50 4.24 -5.03
N ARG A 13 -6.07 3.77 -6.19
CA ARG A 13 -4.94 2.83 -6.30
C ARG A 13 -3.64 3.63 -6.38
N PHE A 14 -2.63 3.14 -5.69
CA PHE A 14 -1.28 3.67 -5.75
C PHE A 14 -0.29 2.51 -5.85
N GLU A 15 0.84 2.79 -6.46
CA GLU A 15 1.93 1.83 -6.59
C GLU A 15 2.69 1.76 -5.28
N VAL A 16 3.09 0.55 -4.90
CA VAL A 16 3.86 0.29 -3.69
C VAL A 16 5.21 -0.26 -4.13
N GLU A 17 6.30 0.21 -3.50
CA GLU A 17 7.62 -0.35 -3.76
C GLU A 17 7.71 -1.79 -3.23
N ARG A 18 8.29 -2.71 -4.02
CA ARG A 18 8.35 -4.12 -3.64
C ARG A 18 9.18 -4.30 -2.37
N GLY A 19 8.57 -4.93 -1.35
CA GLY A 19 9.27 -5.28 -0.12
C GLY A 19 9.23 -4.23 0.99
N VAL A 20 8.53 -3.11 0.81
CA VAL A 20 8.33 -2.13 1.89
C VAL A 20 7.17 -2.54 2.80
N ASP A 21 7.39 -2.56 4.11
CA ASP A 21 6.36 -2.84 5.12
C ASP A 21 5.34 -1.70 5.30
N THR A 22 5.66 -0.50 4.81
CA THR A 22 4.85 0.69 4.93
C THR A 22 4.82 1.47 3.63
N ALA A 23 3.64 1.96 3.26
CA ALA A 23 3.45 2.74 2.04
C ALA A 23 2.49 3.90 2.28
N GLU A 24 2.88 5.08 1.82
CA GLU A 24 2.08 6.28 1.94
C GLU A 24 1.25 6.51 0.69
N CYS A 25 -0.06 6.77 0.85
CA CYS A 25 -0.91 7.07 -0.28
C CYS A 25 -0.65 8.52 -0.75
N PRO A 26 -0.17 8.74 -1.98
CA PRO A 26 0.17 10.09 -2.46
C PRO A 26 -1.08 10.98 -2.68
N TYR A 27 -2.28 10.38 -2.68
CA TYR A 27 -3.54 11.09 -2.89
C TYR A 27 -4.14 11.66 -1.61
N CYS A 28 -3.96 10.98 -0.46
CA CYS A 28 -4.57 11.40 0.79
C CYS A 28 -3.57 11.55 1.96
N GLY A 29 -2.29 11.27 1.72
CA GLY A 29 -1.24 11.32 2.74
C GLY A 29 -1.36 10.27 3.84
N THR A 30 -2.27 9.30 3.69
CA THR A 30 -2.45 8.25 4.70
C THR A 30 -1.38 7.18 4.54
N ARG A 31 -0.65 6.89 5.62
CA ARG A 31 0.32 5.81 5.67
C ARG A 31 -0.36 4.48 6.00
N TRP A 32 -0.04 3.46 5.23
CA TRP A 32 -0.61 2.11 5.35
C TRP A 32 0.51 1.12 5.63
N ARG A 33 0.23 0.15 6.51
CA ARG A 33 1.06 -1.05 6.64
C ARG A 33 0.74 -2.00 5.50
N ILE A 34 1.76 -2.36 4.74
CA ILE A 34 1.69 -3.29 3.62
C ILE A 34 2.33 -4.60 4.08
N SER A 35 1.56 -5.68 4.02
CA SER A 35 2.09 -7.03 4.15
C SER A 35 2.14 -7.68 2.78
N TRP A 36 3.20 -8.42 2.54
CA TRP A 36 3.45 -9.12 1.29
C TRP A 36 3.29 -10.60 1.54
N MET A 37 2.36 -11.24 0.83
CA MET A 37 2.34 -12.70 0.73
C MET A 37 3.32 -13.17 -0.35
N ASP A 38 3.38 -12.39 -1.44
CA ASP A 38 4.33 -12.50 -2.53
C ASP A 38 4.81 -11.08 -2.89
N PRO A 39 6.02 -10.90 -3.46
CA PRO A 39 6.55 -9.59 -3.85
C PRO A 39 5.70 -8.87 -4.93
N GLU A 40 4.69 -9.52 -5.49
CA GLU A 40 3.78 -8.96 -6.50
C GLU A 40 2.40 -8.61 -5.93
N GLN A 41 2.08 -9.05 -4.70
CA GLN A 41 0.76 -8.90 -4.09
C GLN A 41 0.84 -8.17 -2.73
N PRO A 42 0.89 -6.82 -2.75
CA PRO A 42 0.84 -6.00 -1.55
C PRO A 42 -0.57 -5.97 -0.98
N LYS A 43 -0.70 -6.40 0.26
CA LYS A 43 -1.96 -6.37 1.00
C LYS A 43 -1.89 -5.27 2.07
N VAL A 44 -2.83 -4.33 2.00
CA VAL A 44 -3.03 -3.34 3.06
C VAL A 44 -3.55 -4.07 4.30
N GLN A 45 -2.80 -4.03 5.41
CA GLN A 45 -3.22 -4.59 6.69
C GLN A 45 -3.99 -3.58 7.55
N GLY A 46 -3.55 -2.32 7.55
CA GLY A 46 -4.12 -1.29 8.41
C GLY A 46 -3.38 0.02 8.27
N LYS A 47 -3.85 1.07 8.93
CA LYS A 47 -3.13 2.35 8.97
C LYS A 47 -1.81 2.13 9.73
N ALA A 48 -0.71 2.60 9.15
CA ALA A 48 0.51 2.80 9.90
C ALA A 48 0.27 4.10 10.66
N GLU A 49 -0.11 3.96 11.93
CA GLU A 49 -0.25 5.06 12.89
C GLU A 49 0.94 6.03 12.88
#